data_AF-A0A9Y1BT64-F1
#
_entry.id   AF-A0A9Y1BT64-F1
#
_cell.length_a   1.000
_cell.length_b   1.000
_cell.length_c   1.000
_cell.angle_alpha   90.00
_cell.angle_beta   90.00
_cell.angle_gamma   90.00
#
_symmetry.space_group_name_H-M   'P 1'
#
loop_
_entity.id
_entity.type
_entity.pdbx_description
1 polymer ?
#
loop_
_entity_poly.entity_id
_entity_poly.type
_entity_poly.pdbx_seq_one_letter_code
_entity_poly.pdbx_strand_id
1 'polypeptide(L)'
;MKKKQFRLIIALIMLAFLSIQFVQGLTTIEADEVKVDLQITNAYYCDADFDGEEDDVVLHFETNITFLENKYLVKFYLEIDLILPSGMQFSYLYEIYTTRTFLNFTMFFYNHALEPGDYIGIVTLHLSDDGEFISGTEQIIFDPPGKTDDTDPPATELIVE
;
A
#
# COMPACT_ATOMS: atom_id res chain seq x y z
N MET A 1 -5.48 44.91 -3.99
CA MET A 1 -6.35 43.96 -3.28
C MET A 1 -6.40 44.33 -1.79
N LYS A 2 -7.58 44.43 -1.15
CA LYS A 2 -7.66 44.85 0.27
C LYS A 2 -7.08 43.74 1.15
N LYS A 3 -6.33 44.08 2.22
CA LYS A 3 -5.69 43.10 3.14
C LYS A 3 -6.63 42.00 3.65
N LYS A 4 -7.93 42.29 3.75
CA LYS A 4 -8.98 41.31 4.12
C LYS A 4 -9.26 40.26 3.02
N GLN A 5 -9.19 40.63 1.75
CA GLN A 5 -9.39 39.72 0.61
C GLN A 5 -8.21 38.76 0.43
N PHE A 6 -6.98 39.23 0.69
CA PHE A 6 -5.78 38.38 0.63
C PHE A 6 -5.76 37.29 1.71
N ARG A 7 -6.17 37.62 2.94
CA ARG A 7 -6.29 36.64 4.03
C ARG A 7 -7.37 35.59 3.78
N LEU A 8 -8.47 35.97 3.13
CA LEU A 8 -9.53 35.04 2.75
C LEU A 8 -9.05 34.02 1.71
N ILE A 9 -8.26 34.45 0.72
CA ILE A 9 -7.70 33.58 -0.31
C ILE A 9 -6.69 32.58 0.28
N ILE A 10 -5.80 33.04 1.17
CA ILE A 10 -4.85 32.13 1.85
C ILE A 10 -5.58 31.10 2.72
N ALA A 11 -6.63 31.52 3.44
CA ALA A 11 -7.44 30.60 4.23
C ALA A 11 -8.18 29.57 3.36
N LEU A 12 -8.68 29.97 2.18
CA LEU A 12 -9.32 29.07 1.21
C LEU A 12 -8.34 28.08 0.59
N ILE A 13 -7.10 28.51 0.29
CA ILE A 13 -6.04 27.63 -0.21
C ILE A 13 -5.64 26.61 0.87
N MET A 14 -5.42 27.07 2.11
CA MET A 14 -5.09 26.18 3.24
C MET A 14 -6.22 25.18 3.54
N LEU A 15 -7.48 25.59 3.38
CA LEU A 15 -8.64 24.69 3.55
C LEU A 15 -8.74 23.66 2.42
N ALA A 16 -8.32 24.01 1.20
CA ALA A 16 -8.28 23.09 0.06
C ALA A 16 -7.13 22.07 0.16
N PHE A 17 -6.04 22.40 0.88
CA PHE A 17 -4.95 21.46 1.17
C PHE A 17 -5.26 20.52 2.34
N LEU A 18 -6.25 20.81 3.19
CA LEU A 18 -6.55 20.01 4.38
C LEU A 18 -7.33 18.71 4.11
N SER A 19 -7.77 18.45 2.87
CA SER A 19 -8.75 17.39 2.57
C SER A 19 -8.23 16.22 1.75
N ILE A 20 -6.92 16.09 1.48
CA ILE A 20 -6.37 14.84 0.92
C ILE A 20 -6.03 13.92 2.10
N GLN A 21 -7.06 13.41 2.77
CA GLN A 21 -6.89 12.25 3.63
C GLN A 21 -6.72 11.06 2.69
N PHE A 22 -5.54 10.45 2.67
CA PHE A 22 -5.36 9.13 2.06
C PHE A 22 -6.23 8.15 2.86
N VAL A 23 -7.43 7.87 2.36
CA VAL A 23 -8.22 6.75 2.86
C VAL A 23 -7.42 5.51 2.50
N GLN A 24 -6.89 4.80 3.49
CA GLN A 24 -6.40 3.44 3.27
C GLN A 24 -7.55 2.63 2.66
N GLY A 25 -7.36 2.16 1.44
CA GLY A 25 -8.38 1.46 0.70
C GLY A 25 -8.68 0.10 1.33
N LEU A 26 -9.96 -0.25 1.32
CA LEU A 26 -10.44 -1.60 1.57
C LEU A 26 -11.16 -2.05 0.31
N THR A 27 -10.63 -3.09 -0.33
CA THR A 27 -11.24 -3.68 -1.51
C THR A 27 -11.92 -4.95 -1.12
N THR A 28 -13.23 -5.01 -1.34
CA THR A 28 -14.02 -6.23 -1.19
C THR A 28 -14.11 -6.95 -2.53
N ILE A 29 -13.72 -8.21 -2.55
CA ILE A 29 -13.89 -9.14 -3.67
C ILE A 29 -14.85 -10.23 -3.22
N GLU A 30 -15.87 -10.53 -4.01
CA GLU A 30 -16.83 -11.61 -3.74
C GLU A 30 -16.96 -12.48 -4.98
N ALA A 31 -16.84 -13.78 -4.80
CA ALA A 31 -16.91 -14.80 -5.85
C ALA A 31 -17.42 -16.11 -5.25
N ASP A 32 -18.31 -16.79 -5.96
CA ASP A 32 -19.03 -17.97 -5.45
C ASP A 32 -19.60 -17.74 -4.01
N GLU A 33 -19.13 -18.56 -3.07
CA GLU A 33 -19.50 -18.65 -1.67
C GLU A 33 -18.40 -18.06 -0.75
N VAL A 34 -17.53 -17.19 -1.29
CA VAL A 34 -16.45 -16.55 -0.52
C VAL A 34 -16.40 -15.05 -0.80
N LYS A 35 -16.31 -14.28 0.28
CA LYS A 35 -16.00 -12.85 0.25
C LYS A 35 -14.62 -12.64 0.87
N VAL A 36 -13.76 -11.86 0.23
CA VAL A 36 -12.44 -11.47 0.72
C VAL A 36 -12.31 -9.95 0.73
N ASP A 37 -12.05 -9.39 1.90
CA ASP A 37 -11.70 -7.99 2.05
C ASP A 37 -10.17 -7.87 2.11
N LEU A 38 -9.58 -7.15 1.16
CA LEU A 38 -8.15 -6.88 1.00
C LEU A 38 -7.83 -5.45 1.44
N GLN A 39 -6.77 -5.28 2.22
CA GLN A 39 -6.29 -3.97 2.64
C GLN A 39 -4.76 -3.94 2.70
N ILE A 40 -4.15 -2.92 2.12
CA ILE A 40 -2.75 -2.58 2.40
C ILE A 40 -2.71 -1.76 3.68
N THR A 41 -1.97 -2.23 4.68
CA THR A 41 -1.92 -1.63 6.01
C THR A 41 -0.73 -0.70 6.18
N ASN A 42 0.41 -1.00 5.53
CA ASN A 42 1.61 -0.17 5.60
C ASN A 42 2.57 -0.45 4.44
N ALA A 43 3.43 0.53 4.12
CA ALA A 43 4.58 0.37 3.23
C ALA A 43 5.70 1.31 3.68
N TYR A 44 6.94 0.80 3.76
CA TYR A 44 8.10 1.56 4.23
C TYR A 44 9.44 0.93 3.80
N TYR A 45 10.53 1.57 4.18
CA TYR A 45 11.91 1.14 3.91
C TYR A 45 12.63 0.79 5.19
N CYS A 46 13.52 -0.19 5.13
CA CYS A 46 14.40 -0.53 6.24
C CYS A 46 15.61 -1.33 5.77
N ASP A 47 16.55 -1.58 6.68
CA ASP A 47 17.57 -2.62 6.58
C ASP A 47 16.96 -3.95 7.06
N ALA A 48 16.28 -4.68 6.16
CA ALA A 48 15.59 -5.93 6.47
C ALA A 48 16.51 -7.16 6.35
N ASP A 49 17.57 -7.08 5.56
CA ASP A 49 18.58 -8.14 5.42
C ASP A 49 19.79 -8.00 6.35
N PHE A 50 19.85 -6.92 7.13
CA PHE A 50 20.87 -6.60 8.13
C PHE A 50 22.27 -6.33 7.54
N ASP A 51 22.33 -5.75 6.35
CA ASP A 51 23.58 -5.34 5.70
C ASP A 51 24.04 -3.92 6.07
N GLY A 52 23.18 -3.16 6.76
CA GLY A 52 23.44 -1.81 7.25
C GLY A 52 22.95 -0.69 6.32
N GLU A 53 22.34 -1.02 5.19
CA GLU A 53 21.74 -0.06 4.26
C GLU A 53 20.20 -0.12 4.35
N GLU A 54 19.53 1.04 4.41
CA GLU A 54 18.07 1.10 4.39
C GLU A 54 17.52 1.03 2.95
N ASP A 55 17.86 -0.03 2.22
CA ASP A 55 17.51 -0.17 0.80
C ASP A 55 16.48 -1.27 0.46
N ASP A 56 15.87 -1.85 1.48
CA ASP A 56 14.77 -2.81 1.33
C ASP A 56 13.41 -2.13 1.40
N VAL A 57 12.49 -2.53 0.53
CA VAL A 57 11.07 -2.12 0.59
C VAL A 57 10.27 -3.20 1.30
N VAL A 58 9.39 -2.78 2.22
CA VAL A 58 8.48 -3.67 2.94
C VAL A 58 7.04 -3.24 2.69
N LEU A 59 6.21 -4.18 2.26
CA LEU A 59 4.77 -4.00 2.06
C LEU A 59 3.99 -4.92 3.01
N HIS A 60 3.11 -4.33 3.82
CA HIS A 60 2.23 -5.05 4.74
C HIS A 60 0.79 -4.95 4.27
N PHE A 61 0.11 -6.09 4.18
CA PHE A 61 -1.28 -6.16 3.77
C PHE A 61 -1.97 -7.34 4.44
N GLU A 62 -3.29 -7.27 4.49
CA GLU A 62 -4.11 -8.29 5.14
C GLU A 62 -5.35 -8.63 4.31
N THR A 63 -5.85 -9.84 4.54
CA THR A 63 -7.10 -10.31 3.95
C THR A 63 -8.01 -10.84 5.04
N ASN A 64 -9.26 -10.36 5.08
CA ASN A 64 -10.35 -10.92 5.87
C ASN A 64 -11.26 -11.74 4.95
N ILE A 65 -11.37 -13.04 5.22
CA ILE A 65 -12.12 -14.01 4.40
C ILE A 65 -13.39 -14.40 5.16
N THR A 66 -14.52 -14.19 4.52
CA THR A 66 -15.84 -14.63 4.98
C THR A 66 -16.33 -15.75 4.08
N PHE A 67 -16.56 -16.93 4.67
CA PHE A 67 -17.21 -18.04 3.99
C PHE A 67 -18.73 -17.85 4.06
N LEU A 68 -19.39 -17.77 2.90
CA LEU A 68 -20.83 -17.48 2.79
C LEU A 68 -21.68 -18.77 2.89
N GLU A 69 -21.15 -19.91 2.47
CA GLU A 69 -21.79 -21.24 2.59
C GLU A 69 -20.84 -22.31 3.15
N ASN A 70 -21.13 -23.61 2.99
CA ASN A 70 -20.40 -24.75 3.57
C ASN A 70 -18.93 -24.91 3.06
N LYS A 71 -18.34 -23.90 2.43
CA LYS A 71 -16.91 -23.84 2.15
C LYS A 71 -16.11 -23.66 3.45
N TYR A 72 -15.04 -24.42 3.54
CA TYR A 72 -14.08 -24.35 4.65
C TYR A 72 -12.63 -24.22 4.15
N LEU A 73 -12.46 -24.20 2.82
CA LEU A 73 -11.19 -24.03 2.12
C LEU A 73 -11.42 -23.05 0.98
N VAL A 74 -10.57 -22.02 0.90
CA VAL A 74 -10.52 -21.11 -0.25
C VAL A 74 -9.17 -21.22 -0.94
N LYS A 75 -9.20 -21.11 -2.26
CA LYS A 75 -8.03 -20.93 -3.12
C LYS A 75 -8.13 -19.53 -3.74
N PHE A 76 -7.05 -18.76 -3.69
CA PHE A 76 -6.96 -17.47 -4.37
C PHE A 76 -5.52 -17.19 -4.80
N TYR A 77 -5.36 -16.23 -5.71
CA TYR A 77 -4.05 -15.75 -6.15
C TYR A 77 -3.81 -14.33 -5.64
N LEU A 78 -2.56 -14.03 -5.28
CA LEU A 78 -2.10 -12.69 -4.97
C LEU A 78 -1.01 -12.31 -5.98
N GLU A 79 -1.29 -11.30 -6.79
CA GLU A 79 -0.30 -10.60 -7.59
C GLU A 79 0.16 -9.37 -6.81
N ILE A 80 1.46 -9.25 -6.58
CA ILE A 80 2.06 -8.16 -5.81
C ILE A 80 3.06 -7.45 -6.72
N ASP A 81 2.82 -6.17 -6.96
CA ASP A 81 3.69 -5.32 -7.77
C ASP A 81 4.34 -4.22 -6.94
N LEU A 82 5.58 -3.91 -7.30
CA LEU A 82 6.28 -2.71 -6.88
C LEU A 82 6.67 -1.92 -8.13
N ILE A 83 6.15 -0.69 -8.24
CA ILE A 83 6.49 0.25 -9.31
C ILE A 83 7.37 1.36 -8.72
N LEU A 84 8.53 1.55 -9.33
CA LEU A 84 9.51 2.56 -8.94
C LEU A 84 9.21 3.92 -9.63
N PRO A 85 9.78 5.04 -9.16
CA PRO A 85 9.61 6.38 -9.76
C PRO A 85 9.88 6.47 -11.27
N SER A 86 10.83 5.69 -11.79
CA SER A 86 11.16 5.58 -13.22
C SER A 86 10.10 4.84 -14.04
N GLY A 87 9.16 4.16 -13.38
CA GLY A 87 8.19 3.25 -13.99
C GLY A 87 8.69 1.80 -14.13
N MET A 88 9.88 1.47 -13.61
CA MET A 88 10.32 0.07 -13.52
C MET A 88 9.37 -0.72 -12.59
N GLN A 89 8.97 -1.92 -13.01
CA GLN A 89 8.01 -2.76 -12.28
C GLN A 89 8.60 -4.12 -11.95
N PHE A 90 8.39 -4.55 -10.70
CA PHE A 90 8.66 -5.90 -10.22
C PHE A 90 7.33 -6.55 -9.84
N SER A 91 7.09 -7.79 -10.30
CA SER A 91 5.80 -8.47 -10.15
C SER A 91 5.99 -9.90 -9.65
N TYR A 92 5.19 -10.30 -8.66
CA TYR A 92 5.24 -11.60 -8.01
C TYR A 92 3.83 -12.18 -7.87
N LEU A 93 3.66 -13.45 -8.25
CA LEU A 93 2.38 -14.15 -8.16
C LEU A 93 2.45 -15.31 -7.17
N TYR A 94 1.54 -15.32 -6.21
CA TYR A 94 1.41 -16.37 -5.19
C TYR A 94 0.07 -17.08 -5.30
N GLU A 95 0.07 -18.41 -5.18
CA GLU A 95 -1.13 -19.22 -5.06
C GLU A 95 -1.33 -19.62 -3.59
N ILE A 96 -2.47 -19.24 -3.01
CA ILE A 96 -2.77 -19.44 -1.59
C ILE A 96 -3.93 -20.42 -1.43
N TYR A 97 -3.76 -21.42 -0.57
CA TYR A 97 -4.82 -22.30 -0.08
C TYR A 97 -4.93 -22.14 1.43
N THR A 98 -6.11 -21.80 1.92
CA THR A 98 -6.28 -21.57 3.36
C THR A 98 -7.67 -21.96 3.85
N THR A 99 -7.73 -22.38 5.11
CA THR A 99 -8.96 -22.55 5.89
C THR A 99 -9.14 -21.43 6.93
N ARG A 100 -8.22 -20.46 6.96
CA ARG A 100 -8.24 -19.32 7.89
C ARG A 100 -9.11 -18.20 7.33
N THR A 101 -9.76 -17.47 8.23
CA THR A 101 -10.59 -16.30 7.92
C THR A 101 -9.80 -14.99 7.94
N PHE A 102 -8.56 -15.01 8.41
CA PHE A 102 -7.69 -13.84 8.45
C PHE A 102 -6.27 -14.26 8.10
N LEU A 103 -5.64 -13.51 7.21
CA LEU A 103 -4.24 -13.67 6.84
C LEU A 103 -3.57 -12.29 6.84
N ASN A 104 -2.38 -12.24 7.41
CA ASN A 104 -1.52 -11.07 7.39
C ASN A 104 -0.26 -11.43 6.62
N PHE A 105 0.15 -10.55 5.71
CA PHE A 105 1.26 -10.75 4.80
C PHE A 105 2.27 -9.63 4.96
N THR A 106 3.54 -10.02 4.88
CA THR A 106 4.66 -9.10 4.72
C THR A 106 5.44 -9.53 3.49
N MET A 107 5.55 -8.62 2.53
CA MET A 107 6.41 -8.79 1.35
C MET A 107 7.66 -7.94 1.54
N PHE A 108 8.82 -8.58 1.40
CA PHE A 108 10.13 -7.93 1.40
C PHE A 108 10.66 -7.90 -0.03
N PHE A 109 10.97 -6.71 -0.52
CA PHE A 109 11.68 -6.50 -1.78
C PHE A 109 13.09 -6.05 -1.44
N TYR A 110 14.01 -7.02 -1.30
CA TYR A 110 15.36 -6.75 -0.85
C TYR A 110 16.14 -5.92 -1.88
N ASN A 111 16.77 -4.83 -1.45
CA ASN A 111 17.58 -3.93 -2.29
C ASN A 111 16.77 -3.29 -3.46
N HIS A 112 15.49 -2.98 -3.24
CA HIS A 112 14.62 -2.37 -4.27
C HIS A 112 14.44 -0.85 -4.13
N ALA A 113 15.01 -0.23 -3.09
CA ALA A 113 15.06 1.23 -2.92
C ALA A 113 16.13 1.88 -3.82
N LEU A 114 16.03 1.67 -5.14
CA LEU A 114 17.06 2.03 -6.11
C LEU A 114 17.10 3.52 -6.50
N GLU A 115 16.01 4.27 -6.32
CA GLU A 115 15.93 5.66 -6.79
C GLU A 115 15.01 6.52 -5.90
N PRO A 116 15.21 7.85 -5.86
CA PRO A 116 14.38 8.75 -5.05
C PRO A 116 13.01 9.02 -5.68
N GLY A 117 12.01 9.26 -4.84
CA GLY A 117 10.65 9.66 -5.22
C GLY A 117 9.61 8.58 -4.93
N ASP A 118 8.35 8.85 -5.29
CA ASP A 118 7.20 8.00 -4.92
C ASP A 118 7.25 6.59 -5.55
N TYR A 119 7.17 5.58 -4.68
CA TYR A 119 6.94 4.19 -5.06
C TYR A 119 5.46 3.85 -4.99
N ILE A 120 5.05 2.85 -5.77
CA ILE A 120 3.68 2.34 -5.76
C ILE A 120 3.72 0.85 -5.44
N GLY A 121 3.16 0.48 -4.29
CA GLY A 121 2.90 -0.92 -3.94
C GLY A 121 1.48 -1.28 -4.34
N ILE A 122 1.31 -2.34 -5.13
CA ILE A 122 0.01 -2.82 -5.61
C ILE A 122 -0.18 -4.27 -5.18
N VAL A 123 -1.35 -4.58 -4.67
CA VAL A 123 -1.77 -5.95 -4.36
C VAL A 123 -3.07 -6.22 -5.09
N THR A 124 -3.07 -7.19 -6.00
CA THR A 124 -4.25 -7.68 -6.69
C THR A 124 -4.58 -9.09 -6.21
N LEU A 125 -5.82 -9.28 -5.75
CA LEU A 125 -6.33 -10.58 -5.36
C LEU A 125 -7.25 -11.12 -6.46
N HIS A 126 -7.04 -12.37 -6.86
CA HIS A 126 -7.90 -13.07 -7.82
C HIS A 126 -8.62 -14.25 -7.15
N LEU A 127 -9.95 -14.22 -7.15
CA LEU A 127 -10.80 -15.35 -6.82
C LEU A 127 -11.26 -16.04 -8.10
N SER A 128 -11.25 -17.37 -8.09
CA SER A 128 -11.85 -18.15 -9.17
C SER A 128 -13.37 -18.23 -8.96
N ASP A 129 -14.13 -17.95 -10.01
CA ASP A 129 -15.60 -18.06 -10.07
C ASP A 129 -15.95 -18.78 -11.38
N ASP A 130 -16.45 -20.02 -11.30
CA ASP A 130 -16.86 -20.84 -12.45
C ASP A 130 -15.89 -20.91 -13.65
N GLY A 131 -14.58 -20.84 -13.38
CA GLY A 131 -13.52 -20.90 -14.40
C GLY A 131 -13.07 -19.53 -14.94
N GLU A 132 -13.66 -18.45 -14.46
CA GLU A 132 -13.22 -17.07 -14.64
C GLU A 132 -12.56 -16.54 -13.35
N PHE A 133 -11.89 -15.38 -13.45
CA PHE A 133 -11.29 -14.71 -12.30
C PHE A 133 -12.00 -13.39 -12.00
N ILE A 134 -12.49 -13.25 -10.78
CA ILE A 134 -12.93 -11.97 -10.21
C ILE A 134 -11.77 -11.40 -9.42
N SER A 135 -11.40 -10.16 -9.72
CA SER A 135 -10.20 -9.54 -9.17
C SER A 135 -10.50 -8.22 -8.47
N GLY A 136 -9.76 -7.92 -7.41
CA GLY A 136 -9.77 -6.63 -6.74
C GLY A 136 -8.36 -6.18 -6.41
N THR A 137 -8.13 -4.88 -6.48
CA THR A 137 -6.79 -4.29 -6.38
C THR A 137 -6.78 -3.22 -5.32
N GLU A 138 -5.79 -3.29 -4.44
CA GLU A 138 -5.40 -2.22 -3.54
C GLU A 138 -4.06 -1.65 -3.96
N GLN A 139 -3.88 -0.34 -3.71
CA GLN A 139 -2.60 0.33 -3.96
C GLN A 139 -2.26 1.32 -2.87
N ILE A 140 -0.97 1.46 -2.60
CA ILE A 140 -0.42 2.49 -1.74
C ILE A 140 0.70 3.23 -2.47
N ILE A 141 0.70 4.55 -2.35
CA ILE A 141 1.80 5.41 -2.79
C ILE A 141 2.55 5.82 -1.53
N PHE A 142 3.86 5.63 -1.52
CA PHE A 142 4.71 5.96 -0.39
C PHE A 142 6.04 6.46 -0.90
N ASP A 143 6.56 7.50 -0.25
CA ASP A 143 7.88 8.03 -0.56
C ASP A 143 8.89 7.38 0.40
N PRO A 144 9.92 6.70 -0.11
CA PRO A 144 11.06 6.37 0.72
C PRO A 144 11.65 7.60 1.39
N PRO A 145 12.17 7.48 2.61
CA PRO A 145 13.32 8.28 2.99
C PRO A 145 14.52 7.83 2.13
N GLY A 146 14.48 8.09 0.83
CA GLY A 146 15.47 7.61 -0.12
C GLY A 146 16.71 8.46 0.01
N LYS A 147 17.86 7.82 0.28
CA LYS A 147 19.22 8.35 0.31
C LYS A 147 19.27 9.87 0.19
N THR A 148 19.31 10.56 1.33
CA THR A 148 19.69 11.96 1.40
C THR A 148 21.14 12.07 0.94
N ASP A 149 21.34 12.19 -0.38
CA ASP A 149 22.42 13.01 -0.90
C ASP A 149 22.06 14.47 -0.53
N ASP A 150 22.24 14.78 0.76
CA ASP A 150 22.50 16.09 1.32
C ASP A 150 21.75 17.25 0.62
N THR A 151 20.49 17.55 0.99
CA THR A 151 19.96 18.94 0.84
C THR A 151 18.64 19.32 1.52
N ASP A 152 17.87 18.43 2.18
CA ASP A 152 16.68 18.90 2.91
C ASP A 152 16.96 19.19 4.39
N PRO A 153 16.68 20.42 4.89
CA PRO A 153 16.91 20.76 6.28
C PRO A 153 16.00 19.93 7.18
N PRO A 154 16.48 19.49 8.36
CA PRO A 154 15.72 18.61 9.24
C PRO A 154 14.39 19.25 9.62
N ALA A 155 13.29 18.58 9.26
CA ALA A 155 11.97 18.89 9.80
C ALA A 155 12.05 18.72 11.32
N THR A 156 12.08 19.83 12.04
CA THR A 156 12.08 19.82 13.50
C THR A 156 10.64 19.58 13.95
N GLU A 157 10.30 18.35 14.33
CA GLU A 157 9.09 18.09 15.10
C GLU A 157 9.26 18.65 16.51
N LEU A 158 8.45 19.65 16.83
CA LEU A 158 8.40 20.25 18.15
C LEU A 158 7.42 19.43 18.99
N ILE A 159 7.95 18.48 19.77
CA ILE A 159 7.18 17.79 20.79
C ILE A 159 6.88 18.81 21.90
N VAL A 160 5.61 19.16 22.07
CA VAL A 160 5.14 19.92 23.23
C VAL A 160 4.69 18.89 24.26
N GLU A 161 5.40 18.84 25.40
CA GLU A 161 4.98 18.10 26.61
C GLU A 161 3.69 18.66 27.23
#